data_AF-A0A920GE67-F1
#
_entry.id   AF-A0A920GE67-F1
#
_cell.length_a   1.000
_cell.length_b   1.000
_cell.length_c   1.000
_cell.angle_alpha   90.00
_cell.angle_beta   90.00
_cell.angle_gamma   90.00
#
_symmetry.space_group_name_H-M   'P 1'
#
loop_
_entity.id
_entity.type
_entity.pdbx_description
1 polymer ?
#
loop_
_entity_poly.entity_id
_entity_poly.type
_entity_poly.pdbx_seq_one_letter_code
_entity_poly.pdbx_strand_id
1 'polypeptide(L)'
;MDETFDITLSNASNATIAVATGTVTITDDDPAPTISVNDVTTADEAAASTNLVATLSAASEKTITVDFATSDGTATASNDYTAATGTLTFAAGETTKNIPIAVLADAFDEVDETVTVT
;
A
#
# COMPACT_ATOMS: atom_id res chain seq x y z
N MET A 1 13.14 4.48 10.54
CA MET A 1 14.52 3.93 10.30
C MET A 1 15.37 4.44 11.44
N ASP A 2 16.38 3.70 11.92
CA ASP A 2 17.25 4.23 12.95
C ASP A 2 17.97 5.50 12.49
N GLU A 3 18.09 6.49 13.37
CA GLU A 3 18.77 7.76 13.13
C GLU A 3 20.04 7.83 13.97
N THR A 4 21.07 8.51 13.47
CA THR A 4 22.35 8.64 14.20
C THR A 4 22.88 10.06 14.18
N PHE A 5 23.49 10.48 15.28
CA PHE A 5 24.28 11.70 15.35
C PHE A 5 25.51 11.53 16.22
N ASP A 6 26.55 12.32 15.93
CA ASP A 6 27.81 12.28 16.65
C ASP A 6 27.92 13.42 17.67
N ILE A 7 28.48 13.10 18.83
CA ILE A 7 28.92 14.05 19.84
C ILE A 7 30.45 14.11 19.77
N THR A 8 31.00 15.32 19.65
CA THR A 8 32.45 15.54 19.66
C THR A 8 32.88 16.32 20.90
N LEU A 9 33.78 15.75 21.69
CA LEU A 9 34.42 16.41 22.81
C LEU A 9 35.58 17.28 22.34
N SER A 10 35.71 18.48 22.90
CA SER A 10 36.80 19.40 22.61
C SER A 10 37.19 20.21 23.84
N ASN A 11 38.34 20.90 23.77
CA ASN A 11 38.82 21.81 24.82
C ASN A 11 38.96 21.19 26.21
N ALA A 12 39.46 19.95 26.30
CA ALA A 12 39.75 19.35 27.60
C ALA A 12 40.79 20.17 28.37
N SER A 13 40.46 20.54 29.60
CA SER A 13 41.35 21.22 30.52
C SER A 13 41.78 20.25 31.62
N ASN A 14 43.08 20.17 31.89
CA ASN A 14 43.68 19.24 32.85
C ASN A 14 43.35 17.75 32.61
N ALA A 15 42.99 17.37 31.38
CA ALA A 15 42.74 15.99 30.96
C ALA A 15 43.14 15.79 29.50
N THR A 16 43.39 14.54 29.10
CA THR A 16 43.57 14.15 27.70
C THR A 16 42.33 13.42 27.20
N ILE A 17 41.85 13.79 26.02
CA ILE A 17 40.74 13.10 25.36
C ILE A 17 41.31 11.86 24.66
N ALA A 18 41.03 10.68 25.20
CA ALA A 18 41.46 9.42 24.58
C ALA A 18 40.60 9.04 23.36
N VAL A 19 39.29 9.35 23.42
CA VAL A 19 38.33 9.17 22.31
C VAL A 19 37.46 10.42 22.25
N ALA A 20 37.48 11.11 21.11
CA ALA A 20 36.83 12.41 20.97
C ALA A 20 35.39 12.32 20.48
N THR A 21 34.98 11.20 19.89
CA THR A 21 33.68 11.04 19.25
C THR A 21 32.89 9.91 19.90
N GLY A 22 31.61 10.15 20.16
CA GLY A 22 30.64 9.12 20.48
C GLY A 22 29.42 9.26 19.58
N THR A 23 28.95 8.14 19.04
CA THR A 23 27.74 8.10 18.20
C THR A 23 26.54 7.76 19.07
N VAL A 24 25.47 8.53 18.94
CA VAL A 24 24.14 8.22 19.49
C VAL A 24 23.30 7.64 18.37
N THR A 25 22.63 6.52 18.65
CA THR A 25 21.62 5.90 17.78
C THR A 25 20.25 6.06 18.42
N ILE A 26 19.30 6.60 17.66
CA ILE A 26 17.87 6.62 17.98
C ILE A 26 17.24 5.48 17.21
N THR A 27 16.71 4.49 17.92
CA THR A 27 16.10 3.30 17.31
C THR A 27 14.66 3.58 16.88
N ASP A 28 14.32 3.13 15.69
CA ASP A 28 12.96 3.13 15.14
C ASP A 28 12.10 2.08 15.83
N ASP A 29 10.99 2.47 16.43
CA ASP A 29 10.01 1.55 17.01
C ASP A 29 8.64 1.56 16.30
N ASP A 30 8.52 2.28 15.18
CA ASP A 30 7.31 2.32 14.36
C ASP A 30 7.21 1.07 13.46
N PRO A 31 6.19 0.20 13.65
CA PRO A 31 6.01 -0.98 12.82
C PRO A 31 5.56 -0.62 11.40
N ALA A 32 5.92 -1.45 10.42
CA ALA A 32 5.38 -1.34 9.07
C ALA A 32 3.84 -1.50 9.08
N PRO A 33 3.08 -0.70 8.32
CA PRO A 33 1.64 -0.85 8.27
C PRO A 33 1.24 -2.15 7.57
N THR A 34 0.07 -2.68 7.93
CA THR A 34 -0.57 -3.78 7.18
C THR A 34 -1.44 -3.21 6.06
N ILE A 35 -1.66 -3.97 5.00
CA ILE A 35 -2.58 -3.61 3.90
C ILE A 35 -3.81 -4.53 3.90
N SER A 36 -4.98 -3.96 3.63
CA SER A 36 -6.24 -4.68 3.42
C SER A 36 -6.98 -4.15 2.20
N VAL A 37 -7.85 -4.96 1.62
CA VAL A 37 -8.79 -4.56 0.57
C VAL A 37 -10.20 -4.88 1.04
N ASN A 38 -11.14 -3.98 0.81
CA ASN A 38 -12.55 -4.19 1.17
C ASN A 38 -13.35 -4.56 -0.08
N ASP A 39 -14.33 -5.45 0.10
CA ASP A 39 -15.26 -5.82 -0.95
C ASP A 39 -16.10 -4.63 -1.41
N VAL A 40 -16.48 -4.64 -2.69
CA VAL A 40 -17.39 -3.67 -3.29
C VAL A 40 -18.46 -4.41 -4.08
N THR A 41 -19.67 -3.86 -4.09
CA THR A 41 -20.80 -4.37 -4.88
C THR A 41 -21.35 -3.21 -5.69
N THR A 42 -21.52 -3.41 -6.99
CA THR A 42 -22.20 -2.45 -7.87
C THR A 42 -23.72 -2.63 -7.76
N ALA A 43 -24.50 -1.62 -8.13
CA ALA A 43 -25.96 -1.73 -8.16
C ALA A 43 -26.44 -2.51 -9.40
N ASP A 44 -25.68 -2.43 -10.48
CA ASP A 44 -25.90 -3.06 -11.78
C ASP A 44 -24.55 -3.22 -12.51
N GLU A 45 -24.57 -3.83 -13.69
CA GLU A 45 -23.43 -3.92 -14.61
C GLU A 45 -23.18 -2.63 -15.41
N ALA A 46 -24.12 -1.67 -15.40
CA ALA A 46 -23.97 -0.39 -16.10
C ALA A 46 -22.95 0.54 -15.42
N ALA A 47 -22.56 0.24 -14.18
CA ALA A 47 -21.39 0.79 -13.52
C ALA A 47 -20.08 0.26 -14.16
N ALA A 48 -19.83 0.68 -15.42
CA ALA A 48 -18.72 0.24 -16.28
C ALA A 48 -17.32 0.24 -15.62
N SER A 49 -17.15 0.96 -14.51
CA SER A 49 -16.03 0.71 -13.60
C SER A 49 -16.43 0.93 -12.14
N THR A 50 -16.02 0.02 -11.26
CA THR A 50 -16.02 0.21 -9.81
C THR A 50 -14.57 0.21 -9.29
N ASN A 51 -14.37 0.60 -8.02
CA ASN A 51 -13.05 0.51 -7.39
C ASN A 51 -13.13 -0.32 -6.11
N LEU A 52 -12.24 -1.28 -5.99
CA LEU A 52 -11.83 -1.75 -4.67
C LEU A 52 -10.89 -0.72 -4.06
N VAL A 53 -10.91 -0.60 -2.73
CA VAL A 53 -10.04 0.34 -2.01
C VAL A 53 -9.05 -0.45 -1.17
N ALA A 54 -7.77 -0.38 -1.56
CA ALA A 54 -6.67 -0.87 -0.74
C ALA A 54 -6.35 0.17 0.34
N THR A 55 -6.26 -0.27 1.60
CA THR A 55 -6.09 0.58 2.78
C THR A 55 -4.90 0.11 3.61
N LEU A 56 -4.01 1.03 3.98
CA LEU A 56 -2.97 0.81 4.97
C LEU A 56 -3.52 1.06 6.38
N SER A 57 -3.07 0.28 7.36
CA SER A 57 -3.47 0.42 8.77
C SER A 57 -2.99 1.72 9.41
N ALA A 58 -1.93 2.31 8.87
CA ALA A 58 -1.35 3.58 9.28
C ALA A 58 -0.60 4.21 8.10
N ALA A 59 -0.38 5.52 8.16
CA ALA A 59 0.52 6.20 7.22
C ALA A 59 1.96 5.74 7.46
N SER A 60 2.71 5.58 6.38
CA SER A 60 4.15 5.29 6.40
C SER A 60 4.94 6.52 5.97
N GLU A 61 6.11 6.74 6.56
CA GLU A 61 7.08 7.75 6.09
C GLU A 61 7.83 7.30 4.82
N LYS A 62 7.69 6.02 4.46
CA LYS A 62 8.30 5.40 3.29
C LYS A 62 7.27 5.16 2.21
N THR A 63 7.73 5.17 0.96
CA THR A 63 6.93 4.67 -0.17
C THR A 63 6.66 3.17 0.00
N ILE A 64 5.41 2.76 -0.21
CA ILE A 64 4.99 1.36 -0.19
C ILE A 64 4.46 0.99 -1.58
N THR A 65 4.89 -0.16 -2.10
CA THR A 65 4.43 -0.70 -3.37
C THR A 65 3.84 -2.09 -3.17
N VAL A 66 2.68 -2.34 -3.77
CA VAL A 66 1.98 -3.63 -3.72
C VAL A 66 1.43 -3.96 -5.10
N ASP A 67 1.77 -5.13 -5.63
CA ASP A 67 1.20 -5.62 -6.88
C ASP A 67 -0.21 -6.16 -6.65
N PHE A 68 -1.07 -6.04 -7.66
CA PHE A 68 -2.39 -6.65 -7.67
C PHE A 68 -2.66 -7.32 -9.02
N ALA A 69 -3.50 -8.34 -9.01
CA ALA A 69 -4.08 -8.96 -10.18
C ALA A 69 -5.57 -9.28 -9.93
N THR A 70 -6.41 -9.07 -10.94
CA THR A 70 -7.78 -9.61 -10.94
C THR A 70 -7.78 -11.04 -11.46
N SER A 71 -8.71 -11.84 -10.96
CA SER A 71 -8.91 -13.24 -11.34
C SER A 71 -10.39 -13.60 -11.33
N ASP A 72 -10.75 -14.59 -12.15
CA ASP A 72 -12.12 -15.04 -12.29
C ASP A 72 -12.65 -15.55 -10.93
N GLY A 73 -13.86 -15.12 -10.58
CA GLY A 73 -14.66 -15.75 -9.53
C GLY A 73 -15.75 -16.59 -10.19
N THR A 74 -16.99 -16.12 -10.09
CA THR A 74 -18.07 -16.60 -10.96
C THR A 74 -18.16 -15.80 -12.26
N ALA A 75 -17.74 -14.53 -12.23
CA ALA A 75 -17.56 -13.71 -13.42
C ALA A 75 -16.26 -14.09 -14.14
N THR A 76 -16.29 -14.04 -15.46
CA THR A 76 -15.21 -14.44 -16.37
C THR A 76 -14.64 -13.26 -17.16
N ALA A 77 -13.32 -13.21 -17.27
CA ALA A 77 -12.65 -12.16 -18.01
C ALA A 77 -13.07 -12.14 -19.50
N SER A 78 -13.25 -10.93 -20.05
CA SER A 78 -13.69 -10.63 -21.42
C SER A 78 -15.19 -10.79 -21.70
N ASN A 79 -15.94 -11.50 -20.86
CA ASN A 79 -17.40 -11.49 -20.91
C ASN A 79 -17.93 -10.45 -19.93
N ASP A 80 -17.50 -10.54 -18.66
CA ASP A 80 -18.17 -9.86 -17.55
C ASP A 80 -17.30 -8.74 -16.97
N TYR A 81 -15.98 -8.86 -17.12
CA TYR A 81 -15.02 -7.83 -16.70
C TYR A 81 -13.74 -7.84 -17.53
N THR A 82 -12.98 -6.74 -17.49
CA THR A 82 -11.64 -6.70 -18.09
C THR A 82 -10.58 -7.10 -17.06
N ALA A 83 -9.81 -8.16 -17.35
CA ALA A 83 -8.68 -8.55 -16.52
C ALA A 83 -7.65 -7.42 -16.39
N ALA A 84 -7.12 -7.22 -15.19
CA ALA A 84 -6.23 -6.12 -14.85
C ALA A 84 -5.14 -6.60 -13.88
N THR A 85 -3.93 -6.09 -14.10
CA THR A 85 -2.80 -6.24 -13.19
C THR A 85 -2.11 -4.89 -13.05
N GLY A 86 -1.49 -4.64 -11.91
CA GLY A 86 -0.70 -3.41 -11.74
C GLY A 86 0.01 -3.35 -10.40
N THR A 87 0.65 -2.21 -10.16
CA THR A 87 1.35 -1.92 -8.91
C THR A 87 0.73 -0.68 -8.28
N LEU A 88 0.16 -0.83 -7.09
CA LEU A 88 -0.22 0.29 -6.24
C LEU A 88 1.02 0.91 -5.65
N THR A 89 1.13 2.24 -5.72
CA THR A 89 2.21 3.00 -5.07
C THR A 89 1.60 4.01 -4.10
N PHE A 90 1.84 3.79 -2.82
CA PHE A 90 1.52 4.70 -1.72
C PHE A 90 2.74 5.58 -1.49
N ALA A 91 2.63 6.87 -1.76
CA ALA A 91 3.61 7.85 -1.34
C ALA A 91 3.63 7.96 0.19
N ALA A 92 4.71 8.54 0.73
CA ALA A 92 4.80 8.80 2.16
C ALA A 92 3.59 9.62 2.62
N GLY A 93 2.95 9.17 3.71
CA GLY A 93 1.74 9.79 4.25
C GLY A 93 0.40 9.30 3.66
N GLU A 94 0.41 8.61 2.52
CA GLU A 94 -0.83 8.07 1.93
C GLU A 94 -1.26 6.78 2.62
N THR A 95 -2.58 6.58 2.74
CA THR A 95 -3.17 5.38 3.35
C THR A 95 -4.14 4.64 2.47
N THR A 96 -4.55 5.20 1.33
CA THR A 96 -5.51 4.55 0.42
C THR A 96 -5.10 4.63 -1.04
N LYS A 97 -5.43 3.57 -1.79
CA LYS A 97 -5.33 3.50 -3.25
C LYS A 97 -6.53 2.77 -3.83
N ASN A 98 -6.96 3.21 -5.00
CA ASN A 98 -8.03 2.56 -5.75
C ASN A 98 -7.45 1.48 -6.66
N ILE A 99 -8.13 0.35 -6.71
CA ILE A 99 -7.92 -0.71 -7.70
C ILE A 99 -9.14 -0.67 -8.63
N PRO A 100 -8.98 -0.18 -9.88
CA PRO A 100 -10.09 -0.10 -10.80
C PRO A 100 -10.48 -1.50 -11.31
N ILE A 101 -11.78 -1.80 -11.24
CA ILE A 101 -12.40 -2.99 -11.78
C ILE A 101 -13.33 -2.54 -12.91
N ALA A 102 -12.96 -2.86 -14.16
CA ALA A 102 -13.75 -2.51 -15.33
C ALA A 102 -14.77 -3.62 -15.61
N VAL A 103 -16.05 -3.29 -15.42
CA VAL A 103 -17.19 -4.18 -15.65
C VAL A 103 -17.61 -4.06 -17.11
N LEU A 104 -17.90 -5.19 -17.76
CA LEU A 104 -18.40 -5.25 -19.13
C LEU A 104 -19.90 -5.52 -19.07
N ALA A 105 -20.69 -4.51 -19.43
CA ALA A 105 -22.14 -4.66 -19.46
C ALA A 105 -22.59 -5.38 -20.73
N ASP A 106 -23.61 -6.24 -20.62
CA ASP A 106 -24.31 -6.80 -21.76
C ASP A 106 -25.85 -6.72 -21.66
N ALA A 107 -26.58 -7.64 -22.29
CA ALA A 107 -28.04 -7.64 -22.35
C ALA A 107 -28.66 -8.98 -21.91
N PHE A 108 -27.84 -9.92 -21.45
CA PHE A 108 -28.28 -11.18 -20.89
C PHE A 108 -28.76 -10.98 -19.46
N ASP A 109 -29.75 -11.78 -19.06
CA ASP A 109 -30.22 -11.82 -17.68
C ASP A 109 -29.41 -12.91 -16.96
N GLU A 110 -28.49 -12.48 -16.11
CA GLU A 110 -27.55 -13.33 -15.41
C GLU A 110 -27.76 -13.25 -13.88
N VAL A 111 -27.19 -14.19 -13.16
CA VAL A 111 -27.18 -14.15 -11.69
C VAL A 111 -26.08 -13.23 -11.19
N ASP A 112 -26.12 -12.81 -9.92
CA ASP A 112 -25.03 -12.04 -9.33
C ASP A 112 -23.69 -12.78 -9.43
N GLU A 113 -22.64 -12.06 -9.85
CA GLU A 113 -21.32 -12.63 -10.07
C GLU A 113 -20.20 -11.92 -9.30
N THR A 114 -19.03 -12.56 -9.25
CA THR A 114 -17.90 -12.12 -8.44
C THR A 114 -16.59 -12.16 -9.23
N VAL A 115 -15.75 -11.15 -8.97
CA VAL A 115 -14.35 -11.07 -9.42
C VAL A 115 -13.47 -11.04 -8.18
N THR A 116 -12.36 -11.77 -8.19
CA THR A 116 -11.39 -11.79 -7.08
C THR A 116 -10.17 -10.94 -7.39
N VAL A 117 -9.54 -10.39 -6.34
CA VAL A 117 -8.28 -9.64 -6.44
C VAL A 117 -7.26 -10.21 -5.46
N THR A 118 -6.02 -10.38 -5.93
CA THR A 118 -4.88 -10.90 -5.16
C THR A 118 -3.68 -10.01 -5.29
#